data_AF-A0A6N7BCC3-F1
#
_entry.id   AF-A0A6N7BCC3-F1
#
_cell.length_a   1.000
_cell.length_b   1.000
_cell.length_c   1.000
_cell.angle_alpha   90.00
_cell.angle_beta   90.00
_cell.angle_gamma   90.00
#
_symmetry.space_group_name_H-M   'P 1'
#
loop_
_entity.id
_entity.type
_entity.pdbx_description
1 polymer ?
#
loop_
_entity_poly.entity_id
_entity_poly.type
_entity_poly.pdbx_seq_one_letter_code
_entity_poly.pdbx_strand_id
1 'polypeptide(L)'
;MARTESVSFQVHPNNEQAQIDLMQKFHWSLLNSQEIKTIDNHLERRGDDIYQVSSSEHYVKLTFNRELDLPNLNDIKRLEQQYNSLPYPTYPKLFPISIWVWIILAFVYGLGVVGWILYFILSYKPKKEEADNISISNSRKRQEILTELEKYD
;
A
#
# COMPACT_ATOMS: atom_id res chain seq x y z
N MET A 1 11.66 -21.41 28.26
CA MET A 1 11.69 -20.47 27.12
C MET A 1 10.25 -20.14 26.78
N ALA A 2 9.86 -18.86 26.88
CA ALA A 2 8.56 -18.43 26.40
C ALA A 2 8.47 -18.71 24.90
N ARG A 3 7.33 -19.24 24.44
CA ARG A 3 7.12 -19.46 23.00
C ARG A 3 6.84 -18.10 22.36
N THR A 4 7.57 -17.77 21.31
CA THR A 4 7.41 -16.50 20.58
C THR A 4 7.13 -16.77 19.11
N GLU A 5 6.31 -15.93 18.50
CA GLU A 5 6.15 -15.86 17.05
C GLU A 5 6.93 -14.67 16.50
N SER A 6 7.37 -14.76 15.24
CA SER A 6 8.15 -13.71 14.58
C SER A 6 7.65 -13.42 13.18
N VAL A 7 7.68 -12.15 12.79
CA VAL A 7 7.29 -11.69 11.45
C VAL A 7 8.28 -10.65 10.95
N SER A 8 8.47 -10.59 9.63
CA SER A 8 9.32 -9.59 9.00
C SER A 8 8.56 -8.78 7.96
N PHE A 9 8.74 -7.46 7.97
CA PHE A 9 8.16 -6.53 7.01
C PHE A 9 9.25 -5.80 6.25
N GLN A 10 8.97 -5.47 4.99
CA GLN A 10 9.78 -4.55 4.20
C GLN A 10 8.97 -3.26 4.04
N VAL A 11 9.53 -2.15 4.46
CA VAL A 11 8.87 -0.85 4.41
C VAL A 11 9.76 0.20 3.77
N HIS A 12 9.15 1.22 3.19
CA HIS A 12 9.89 2.39 2.75
C HIS A 12 10.48 3.11 3.99
N PRO A 13 11.73 3.63 3.94
CA PRO A 13 12.37 4.27 5.09
C PRO A 13 11.53 5.37 5.75
N ASN A 14 10.86 6.20 4.94
CA ASN A 14 9.96 7.26 5.44
C ASN A 14 8.76 6.74 6.27
N ASN A 15 8.42 5.46 6.16
CA ASN A 15 7.28 4.84 6.85
C ASN A 15 7.73 3.89 7.97
N GLU A 16 9.03 3.82 8.27
CA GLU A 16 9.58 2.93 9.30
C GLU A 16 8.88 3.13 10.65
N GLN A 17 8.92 4.36 11.17
CA GLN A 17 8.35 4.66 12.48
C GLN A 17 6.84 4.38 12.52
N ALA A 18 6.11 4.76 11.47
CA ALA A 18 4.68 4.52 11.38
C ALA A 18 4.34 3.02 11.42
N GLN A 19 5.17 2.17 10.79
CA GLN A 19 4.99 0.72 10.86
C GLN A 19 5.33 0.18 12.25
N ILE A 20 6.40 0.67 12.89
CA ILE A 20 6.77 0.28 14.26
C ILE A 20 5.64 0.61 15.23
N ASP A 21 5.14 1.84 15.19
CA ASP A 21 4.04 2.30 16.07
C ASP A 21 2.77 1.46 15.86
N LEU A 22 2.44 1.12 14.61
CA LEU A 22 1.30 0.27 14.30
C LEU A 22 1.47 -1.15 14.87
N MET A 23 2.65 -1.74 14.67
CA MET A 23 2.95 -3.10 15.12
C MET A 23 2.99 -3.18 16.65
N GLN A 24 3.53 -2.16 17.32
CA GLN A 24 3.55 -2.06 18.78
C GLN A 24 2.15 -2.08 19.39
N LYS A 25 1.16 -1.42 18.76
CA LYS A 25 -0.24 -1.53 19.19
C LYS A 25 -0.69 -2.99 19.22
N PHE A 26 -0.38 -3.77 18.20
CA PHE A 26 -0.69 -5.21 18.19
C PHE A 26 0.23 -6.08 19.08
N HIS A 27 0.91 -5.47 20.05
CA HIS A 27 1.81 -6.09 21.02
C HIS A 27 3.01 -6.80 20.37
N TRP A 28 3.40 -6.36 19.18
CA TRP A 28 4.63 -6.80 18.55
C TRP A 28 5.80 -5.96 19.07
N SER A 29 6.82 -6.65 19.55
CA SER A 29 8.09 -6.04 19.97
C SER A 29 9.05 -5.99 18.79
N LEU A 30 9.71 -4.84 18.60
CA LEU A 30 10.74 -4.69 17.57
C LEU A 30 11.99 -5.44 18.00
N LEU A 31 12.42 -6.40 17.17
CA LEU A 31 13.62 -7.20 17.42
C LEU A 31 14.82 -6.65 16.64
N ASN A 32 14.60 -6.22 15.39
CA ASN A 32 15.67 -5.67 14.56
C ASN A 32 15.10 -4.71 13.50
N SER A 33 15.84 -3.64 13.21
CA SER A 33 15.63 -2.77 12.05
C SER A 33 16.91 -2.73 11.22
N GLN A 34 16.80 -3.03 9.93
CA GLN A 34 17.92 -3.04 9.01
C GLN A 34 17.57 -2.26 7.74
N GLU A 35 18.27 -1.16 7.50
CA GLU A 35 18.19 -0.42 6.24
C GLU A 35 18.98 -1.15 5.14
N ILE A 36 18.36 -1.35 3.99
CA ILE A 36 18.93 -2.01 2.82
C ILE A 36 18.83 -1.05 1.64
N LYS A 37 20.00 -0.73 1.08
CA LYS A 37 20.12 0.08 -0.13
C LYS A 37 20.95 -0.69 -1.14
N THR A 38 20.29 -1.17 -2.17
CA THR A 38 20.92 -1.91 -3.27
C THR A 38 20.95 -1.00 -4.49
N ILE A 39 22.13 -0.85 -5.10
CA ILE A 39 22.29 -0.16 -6.38
C ILE A 39 22.83 -1.19 -7.35
N ASP A 40 22.00 -1.62 -8.29
CA ASP A 40 22.40 -2.46 -9.40
C ASP A 40 22.72 -1.58 -10.60
N ASN A 41 23.88 -1.81 -11.22
CA ASN A 41 24.33 -1.09 -12.39
C ASN A 41 24.64 -2.11 -13.48
N HIS A 42 23.79 -2.17 -14.51
CA HIS A 42 24.00 -3.04 -15.65
C HIS A 42 23.91 -2.27 -16.96
N LEU A 43 24.54 -2.82 -18.00
CA LEU A 43 24.46 -2.27 -19.35
C LEU A 43 23.33 -2.98 -20.10
N GLU A 44 22.33 -2.23 -20.56
CA GLU A 44 21.30 -2.74 -21.46
C GLU A 44 21.56 -2.26 -22.88
N ARG A 45 21.48 -3.17 -23.85
CA ARG A 45 21.50 -2.82 -25.27
C ARG A 45 20.07 -2.71 -25.79
N ARG A 46 19.67 -1.53 -26.26
CA ARG A 46 18.41 -1.32 -27.01
C ARG A 46 18.74 -0.87 -28.42
N GLY A 47 18.65 -1.80 -29.38
CA GLY A 47 19.08 -1.56 -30.75
C GLY A 47 20.61 -1.56 -30.87
N ASP A 48 21.19 -0.49 -31.42
CA ASP A 48 22.65 -0.33 -31.52
C ASP A 48 23.28 0.48 -30.38
N ASP A 49 22.46 1.06 -29.50
CA ASP A 49 22.95 1.85 -28.37
C ASP A 49 23.08 0.99 -27.11
N ILE A 50 24.16 1.22 -26.37
CA ILE A 50 24.42 0.64 -25.05
C ILE A 50 24.11 1.72 -24.00
N TYR A 51 23.14 1.44 -23.14
CA TYR A 51 22.72 2.32 -22.07
C TYR A 51 23.15 1.72 -20.72
N GLN A 52 23.66 2.57 -19.83
CA GLN A 52 23.83 2.21 -18.44
C GLN A 52 22.49 2.39 -17.73
N VAL A 53 21.92 1.29 -17.24
CA VAL A 53 20.69 1.29 -16.45
C VAL A 53 21.09 1.07 -14.99
N SER A 54 20.72 2.02 -14.14
CA SER A 54 20.88 1.90 -12.69
C SER A 54 19.54 1.62 -12.04
N SER A 55 19.39 0.50 -11.36
CA SER A 55 18.23 0.19 -10.51
C SER A 55 18.62 0.40 -9.05
N SER A 56 17.94 1.30 -8.35
CA SER A 56 18.15 1.52 -6.92
C SER A 56 16.95 1.02 -6.12
N GLU A 57 17.17 0.06 -5.25
CA GLU A 57 16.19 -0.39 -4.26
C GLU A 57 16.57 0.17 -2.89
N HIS A 58 15.61 0.79 -2.21
CA HIS A 58 15.82 1.39 -0.89
C HIS A 58 14.64 1.06 0.03
N TYR A 59 14.87 0.21 1.02
CA TYR A 59 13.86 -0.22 1.97
C TYR A 59 14.48 -0.54 3.34
N VAL A 60 13.64 -0.56 4.38
CA VAL A 60 14.00 -0.98 5.72
C VAL A 60 13.30 -2.32 6.00
N LYS A 61 14.08 -3.31 6.42
CA LYS A 61 13.59 -4.60 6.88
C LYS A 61 13.40 -4.57 8.39
N LEU A 62 12.15 -4.65 8.82
CA LEU A 62 11.77 -4.71 10.22
C LEU A 62 11.46 -6.14 10.62
N THR A 63 12.02 -6.59 11.73
CA THR A 63 11.74 -7.91 12.32
C THR A 63 11.10 -7.72 13.67
N PHE A 64 9.95 -8.34 13.87
CA PHE A 64 9.20 -8.27 15.12
C PHE A 64 9.05 -9.64 15.75
N ASN A 65 8.92 -9.67 17.06
CA ASN A 65 8.54 -10.84 17.84
C ASN A 65 7.34 -10.53 18.74
N ARG A 66 6.51 -11.54 19.00
CA ARG A 66 5.39 -11.45 19.96
C ARG A 66 5.36 -12.70 20.82
N GLU A 67 5.10 -12.51 22.09
CA GLU A 67 4.98 -13.61 23.05
C GLU A 67 3.64 -14.34 22.85
N LEU A 68 3.66 -15.66 22.85
CA LEU A 68 2.46 -16.48 22.70
C LEU A 68 1.71 -16.68 24.02
N ASP A 69 2.28 -16.25 25.14
CA ASP A 69 1.70 -16.38 26.49
C ASP A 69 1.01 -15.08 26.95
N LEU A 70 0.80 -14.14 26.03
CA LEU A 70 0.12 -12.87 26.32
C LEU A 70 -1.36 -13.11 26.68
N PRO A 71 -1.90 -12.49 27.75
CA PRO A 71 -3.34 -12.53 28.00
C PRO A 71 -4.12 -11.97 26.80
N ASN A 72 -5.29 -12.55 26.49
CA ASN A 72 -6.17 -12.11 25.39
C ASN A 72 -5.54 -12.14 23.98
N LEU A 73 -4.45 -12.89 23.77
CA LEU A 73 -3.77 -13.01 22.47
C LEU A 73 -4.72 -13.40 21.31
N ASN A 74 -5.68 -14.28 21.57
CA ASN A 74 -6.63 -14.73 20.53
C ASN A 74 -7.49 -13.58 20.02
N ASP A 75 -7.89 -12.66 20.90
CA ASP A 75 -8.67 -11.49 20.53
C ASP A 75 -7.82 -10.47 19.77
N ILE A 76 -6.58 -10.23 20.20
CA ILE A 76 -5.63 -9.36 19.49
C ILE A 76 -5.36 -9.90 18.08
N LYS A 77 -5.16 -11.21 17.92
CA LYS A 77 -5.00 -11.86 16.62
C LYS A 77 -6.23 -11.73 15.74
N ARG A 78 -7.43 -11.84 16.33
CA ARG A 78 -8.71 -11.63 15.62
C ARG A 78 -8.83 -10.19 15.14
N LEU A 79 -8.50 -9.20 15.97
CA LEU A 79 -8.50 -7.78 15.60
C LEU A 79 -7.46 -7.46 14.52
N GLU A 80 -6.26 -8.04 14.62
CA GLU A 80 -5.20 -7.94 13.60
C GLU A 80 -5.67 -8.50 12.26
N GLN A 81 -6.30 -9.69 12.27
CA GLN A 81 -6.87 -10.29 11.06
C GLN A 81 -7.97 -9.41 10.47
N GLN A 82 -8.84 -8.84 11.30
CA GLN A 82 -9.87 -7.91 10.83
C GLN A 82 -9.25 -6.67 10.19
N TYR A 83 -8.24 -6.06 10.83
CA TYR A 83 -7.51 -4.90 10.32
C TYR A 83 -6.90 -5.18 8.94
N ASN A 84 -6.25 -6.34 8.80
CA ASN A 84 -5.56 -6.75 7.57
C ASN A 84 -6.52 -7.22 6.46
N SER A 85 -7.73 -7.67 6.82
CA SER A 85 -8.74 -8.14 5.85
C SER A 85 -9.53 -7.01 5.16
N LEU A 86 -9.32 -5.75 5.55
CA LEU A 86 -10.06 -4.63 4.98
C LEU A 86 -9.77 -4.47 3.47
N PRO A 87 -10.81 -4.27 2.64
CA PRO A 87 -10.64 -4.24 1.19
C PRO A 87 -9.82 -3.03 0.74
N TYR A 88 -8.93 -3.20 -0.22
CA TYR A 88 -8.19 -2.07 -0.79
C TYR A 88 -9.04 -1.32 -1.82
N PRO A 89 -9.12 0.03 -1.76
CA PRO A 89 -9.87 0.80 -2.75
C PRO A 89 -9.19 0.73 -4.12
N THR A 90 -9.95 0.39 -5.15
CA THR A 90 -9.47 0.34 -6.53
C THR A 90 -9.85 1.60 -7.28
N TYR A 91 -8.88 2.46 -7.52
CA TYR A 91 -9.11 3.72 -8.22
C TYR A 91 -9.20 3.49 -9.73
N PRO A 92 -10.25 4.00 -10.41
CA PRO A 92 -10.31 3.94 -11.87
C PRO A 92 -9.18 4.79 -12.47
N LYS A 93 -8.64 4.36 -13.61
CA LYS A 93 -7.67 5.17 -14.35
C LYS A 93 -8.40 6.34 -15.03
N LEU A 94 -7.87 7.55 -14.91
CA LEU A 94 -8.40 8.76 -15.58
C LEU A 94 -8.45 8.61 -17.11
N PHE A 95 -7.45 7.94 -17.66
CA PHE A 95 -7.35 7.61 -19.07
C PHE A 95 -7.24 6.09 -19.20
N PRO A 96 -8.31 5.39 -19.64
CA PRO A 96 -8.29 3.93 -19.76
C PRO A 96 -7.36 3.46 -20.90
N ILE A 97 -7.06 4.34 -21.85
CA ILE A 97 -6.15 4.16 -22.98
C ILE A 97 -5.05 5.23 -22.86
N SER A 98 -3.90 5.02 -23.52
CA SER A 98 -2.80 5.99 -23.61
C SER A 98 -3.30 7.40 -23.93
N ILE A 99 -2.74 8.39 -23.23
CA ILE A 99 -3.11 9.82 -23.35
C ILE A 99 -2.98 10.35 -24.78
N TRP A 100 -2.02 9.82 -25.55
CA TRP A 100 -1.77 10.19 -26.93
C TRP A 100 -2.95 9.89 -27.86
N VAL A 101 -3.66 8.79 -27.62
CA VAL A 101 -4.84 8.42 -28.42
C VAL A 101 -5.93 9.48 -28.26
N TRP A 102 -6.17 9.94 -27.04
CA TRP A 102 -7.15 10.99 -26.76
C TRP A 102 -6.76 12.33 -27.37
N ILE A 103 -5.48 12.70 -27.33
CA ILE A 103 -4.96 13.92 -27.95
C ILE A 103 -5.16 13.89 -29.47
N ILE A 104 -4.83 12.78 -30.12
CA ILE A 104 -4.99 12.62 -31.58
C ILE A 104 -6.47 12.68 -31.95
N LEU A 105 -7.34 11.94 -31.23
CA LEU A 105 -8.78 11.93 -31.51
C LEU A 105 -9.44 13.30 -31.28
N ALA A 106 -8.94 14.06 -30.30
CA ALA A 106 -9.37 15.42 -30.02
C ALA A 106 -8.95 16.39 -31.14
N PHE A 107 -7.69 16.33 -31.59
CA PHE A 107 -7.17 17.21 -32.64
C PHE A 107 -7.76 16.93 -34.02
N VAL A 108 -7.97 15.65 -34.37
CA VAL A 108 -8.41 15.29 -35.73
C VAL A 108 -9.92 15.40 -35.90
N TYR A 109 -10.70 15.06 -34.86
CA TYR A 109 -12.16 14.93 -34.98
C TYR A 109 -12.97 15.71 -33.95
N GLY A 110 -12.36 16.31 -32.92
CA GLY A 110 -13.08 16.94 -31.79
C GLY A 110 -13.85 15.95 -30.90
N LEU A 111 -14.19 14.77 -31.42
CA LEU A 111 -14.90 13.68 -30.75
C LEU A 111 -14.14 13.10 -29.56
N GLY A 112 -12.80 13.19 -29.55
CA GLY A 112 -11.98 12.74 -28.43
C GLY A 112 -12.35 13.42 -27.11
N VAL A 113 -12.64 14.73 -27.15
CA VAL A 113 -13.02 15.49 -25.96
C VAL A 113 -14.41 15.08 -25.47
N VAL A 114 -15.37 14.93 -26.39
CA VAL A 114 -16.75 14.55 -26.04
C VAL A 114 -16.81 13.13 -25.46
N GLY A 115 -16.11 12.17 -26.09
CA GLY A 115 -16.02 10.79 -25.60
C GLY A 115 -15.34 10.71 -24.23
N TRP A 116 -14.30 11.53 -24.01
CA TRP A 116 -13.62 11.59 -22.71
C TRP A 116 -14.52 12.18 -21.62
N ILE A 117 -15.27 13.27 -21.91
CA ILE A 117 -16.22 13.88 -20.97
C ILE A 117 -17.32 12.89 -20.58
N LEU A 118 -17.89 12.16 -21.56
CA LEU A 118 -18.89 11.13 -21.32
C LEU A 118 -18.34 10.01 -20.43
N TYR A 119 -17.14 9.51 -20.73
CA TYR A 119 -16.47 8.52 -19.88
C TYR A 119 -16.23 9.04 -18.46
N PHE A 120 -15.80 10.29 -18.34
CA PHE A 120 -15.49 10.91 -17.06
C PHE A 120 -16.71 10.99 -16.16
N ILE A 121 -17.85 11.42 -16.70
CA ILE A 121 -19.11 11.56 -15.94
C ILE A 121 -19.74 10.20 -15.64
N LEU A 122 -19.84 9.32 -16.65
CA LEU A 122 -20.60 8.08 -16.53
C LEU A 122 -19.84 6.95 -15.83
N SER A 123 -18.51 6.89 -15.98
CA SER A 123 -17.71 5.76 -15.50
C SER A 123 -16.69 6.16 -14.44
N TYR A 124 -15.96 7.26 -14.64
CA TYR A 124 -14.86 7.63 -13.74
C TYR A 124 -15.36 8.18 -12.40
N LYS A 125 -16.25 9.18 -12.42
CA LYS A 125 -16.81 9.79 -11.20
C LYS A 125 -17.44 8.80 -10.22
N PRO A 126 -18.41 7.95 -10.62
CA PRO A 126 -19.07 7.05 -9.66
C PRO A 126 -18.11 6.02 -9.08
N LYS A 127 -17.19 5.46 -9.90
CA LYS A 127 -16.19 4.49 -9.43
C LYS A 127 -15.17 5.13 -8.49
N LYS A 128 -14.80 6.39 -8.73
CA LYS A 128 -13.94 7.13 -7.81
C LYS A 128 -14.65 7.36 -6.47
N GLU A 129 -15.91 7.77 -6.50
CA GLU A 129 -16.70 8.00 -5.28
C GLU A 129 -16.87 6.71 -4.46
N GLU A 130 -17.12 5.58 -5.11
CA GLU A 130 -17.15 4.27 -4.47
C GLU A 130 -15.81 3.93 -3.78
N ALA A 131 -14.69 4.13 -4.48
CA ALA A 131 -13.36 3.91 -3.92
C ALA A 131 -13.05 4.85 -2.73
N ASP A 132 -13.45 6.12 -2.82
CA ASP A 132 -13.30 7.09 -1.74
C ASP A 132 -14.16 6.71 -0.52
N ASN A 133 -15.40 6.28 -0.74
CA ASN A 133 -16.29 5.79 0.33
C ASN A 133 -15.71 4.56 1.03
N ILE A 134 -15.15 3.61 0.28
CA ILE A 134 -14.45 2.44 0.84
C ILE A 134 -13.24 2.89 1.67
N SER A 135 -12.42 3.82 1.15
CA SER A 135 -11.26 4.35 1.85
C SER A 135 -11.62 5.03 3.18
N ILE A 136 -12.68 5.85 3.18
CA ILE A 136 -13.20 6.52 4.38
C ILE A 136 -13.76 5.49 5.38
N SER A 137 -14.57 4.54 4.90
CA SER A 137 -15.09 3.42 5.69
C SER A 137 -13.96 2.66 6.38
N ASN A 138 -12.92 2.29 5.62
CA ASN A 138 -11.80 1.52 6.14
C ASN A 138 -11.00 2.33 7.14
N SER A 139 -10.81 3.63 6.91
CA SER A 139 -10.12 4.51 7.86
C SER A 139 -10.84 4.54 9.20
N ARG A 140 -12.17 4.65 9.20
CA ARG A 140 -12.99 4.58 10.42
C ARG A 140 -12.91 3.22 11.10
N LYS A 141 -13.10 2.13 10.36
CA LYS A 141 -12.99 0.76 10.90
C LYS A 141 -11.62 0.47 11.49
N ARG A 142 -10.55 0.93 10.85
CA ARG A 142 -9.18 0.81 11.37
C ARG A 142 -9.04 1.55 12.69
N GLN A 143 -9.56 2.77 12.80
CA GLN A 143 -9.55 3.50 14.06
C GLN A 143 -10.36 2.78 15.14
N GLU A 144 -11.57 2.30 14.83
CA GLU A 144 -12.40 1.53 15.75
C GLU A 144 -11.68 0.28 16.28
N ILE A 145 -11.02 -0.48 15.40
CA ILE A 145 -10.23 -1.66 15.78
C ILE A 145 -9.08 -1.28 16.71
N LEU A 146 -8.35 -0.19 16.39
CA LEU A 146 -7.25 0.27 17.24
C LEU A 146 -7.74 0.76 18.60
N THR A 147 -8.88 1.46 18.67
CA THR A 147 -9.49 1.87 19.94
C THR A 147 -10.05 0.68 20.73
N GLU A 148 -10.55 -0.36 20.06
CA GLU A 148 -10.91 -1.60 20.74
C GLU A 148 -9.69 -2.31 21.32
N LEU A 149 -8.57 -2.22 20.60
CA LEU A 149 -7.31 -2.84 21.01
C LEU A 149 -6.72 -2.18 22.27
N GLU A 150 -6.87 -0.87 22.45
CA GLU A 150 -6.47 -0.13 23.67
C GLU A 150 -7.09 -0.68 24.96
N LYS A 151 -8.15 -1.50 24.89
CA LYS A 151 -8.72 -2.18 26.06
C LYS A 151 -7.87 -3.32 26.59
N TYR A 152 -6.89 -3.77 25.80
CA TYR A 152 -6.00 -4.89 26.10
C TYR A 152 -4.57 -4.46 26.45
N ASP A 153 -4.29 -3.15 26.38
CA ASP A 153 -3.06 -2.51 26.89
C ASP A 153 -3.12 -2.34 28.43
#